data_AF-A0A9W6WD62-F1
#
_entry.id   AF-A0A9W6WD62-F1
#
_cell.length_a   1.000
_cell.length_b   1.000
_cell.length_c   1.000
_cell.angle_alpha   90.00
_cell.angle_beta   90.00
_cell.angle_gamma   90.00
#
_symmetry.space_group_name_H-M   'P 1'
#
loop_
_entity.id
_entity.type
_entity.pdbx_description
1 polymer ?
#
loop_
_entity_poly.entity_id
_entity_poly.type
_entity_poly.pdbx_seq_one_letter_code
_entity_poly.pdbx_strand_id
1 'polypeptide(L)'
;MALNLKTIVACALALLAVPSASMAIPEELQDIIDKDTDYSYASDKEIVETTLDSLYSIGNSTTLNKCQQCISRLALGKSLALTKPSLVPEIWTKWCIGSNAASSSSCKLTYGRNTVESSTTGSNFVNMLGLMDPASLDGEYYCFFRENAKCPLPKTPEVDISYMWPEKPEKALVAPTPGDELVNVLHVSDFHIELDYTIGGEANCTNSMY
;
A
#
# COMPACT_ATOMS: atom_id res chain seq x y z
N MET A 1 -39.06 31.38 -35.48
CA MET A 1 -38.83 31.28 -34.02
C MET A 1 -37.52 30.52 -33.84
N ALA A 2 -36.39 31.23 -33.90
CA ALA A 2 -35.07 30.61 -33.97
C ALA A 2 -34.55 30.33 -32.55
N LEU A 3 -34.40 29.05 -32.21
CA LEU A 3 -33.71 28.64 -30.99
C LEU A 3 -32.22 29.01 -31.10
N ASN A 4 -31.74 29.76 -30.11
CA ASN A 4 -30.40 30.31 -30.08
C ASN A 4 -29.39 29.22 -29.68
N LEU A 5 -28.53 28.84 -30.62
CA LEU A 5 -27.50 27.80 -30.50
C LEU A 5 -26.48 28.07 -29.36
N LYS A 6 -26.42 29.30 -28.85
CA LYS A 6 -25.53 29.69 -27.75
C LYS A 6 -25.93 29.12 -26.38
N THR A 7 -27.20 28.78 -26.18
CA THR A 7 -27.69 28.29 -24.87
C THR A 7 -27.39 26.81 -24.65
N ILE A 8 -27.21 26.02 -25.72
CA ILE A 8 -26.91 24.58 -25.61
C ILE A 8 -25.41 24.35 -25.31
N VAL A 9 -24.52 25.23 -25.79
CA VAL A 9 -23.06 25.09 -25.58
C VAL A 9 -22.65 25.48 -24.15
N ALA A 10 -23.38 26.39 -23.49
CA ALA A 10 -23.09 26.78 -22.11
C ALA A 10 -23.39 25.68 -21.08
N CYS A 11 -24.28 24.72 -21.40
CA CYS A 11 -24.63 23.62 -20.51
C CYS A 11 -23.68 22.41 -20.66
N ALA A 12 -22.95 22.31 -21.78
CA ALA A 12 -22.06 21.19 -22.06
C ALA A 12 -20.60 21.39 -21.58
N LEU A 13 -20.20 22.62 -21.24
CA LEU A 13 -18.85 22.92 -20.71
C LEU A 13 -18.75 22.95 -19.18
N ALA A 14 -19.85 22.80 -18.45
CA ALA A 14 -19.87 22.83 -16.99
C ALA A 14 -19.77 21.45 -16.32
N LEU A 15 -19.56 20.36 -17.07
CA LEU A 15 -19.58 18.98 -16.57
C LEU A 15 -18.24 18.22 -16.65
N LEU A 16 -17.12 18.91 -16.93
CA LEU A 16 -15.79 18.26 -16.97
C LEU A 16 -14.73 18.88 -16.06
N ALA A 17 -15.11 19.81 -15.19
CA ALA A 17 -14.21 20.27 -14.12
C ALA A 17 -14.50 19.49 -12.83
N VAL A 18 -14.23 18.18 -12.84
CA VAL A 18 -13.78 17.56 -11.59
C VAL A 18 -12.41 18.19 -11.36
N PRO A 19 -12.17 18.90 -10.24
CA PRO A 19 -10.81 19.24 -9.89
C PRO A 19 -10.12 17.88 -9.69
N SER A 20 -9.34 17.46 -10.67
CA SER A 20 -8.14 16.69 -10.41
C SER A 20 -7.37 17.54 -9.42
N ALA A 21 -7.62 17.31 -8.14
CA ALA A 21 -6.69 17.68 -7.10
C ALA A 21 -5.42 16.91 -7.47
N SER A 22 -4.60 17.54 -8.31
CA SER A 22 -3.23 17.17 -8.54
C SER A 22 -2.68 16.96 -7.14
N MET A 23 -2.44 15.70 -6.79
CA MET A 23 -1.73 15.29 -5.59
C MET A 23 -0.27 15.69 -5.79
N ALA A 24 -0.06 16.99 -5.90
CA ALA A 24 1.26 17.57 -5.92
C ALA A 24 1.84 17.32 -4.54
N ILE A 25 3.00 16.68 -4.53
CA ILE A 25 3.89 16.64 -3.38
C ILE A 25 4.05 18.10 -2.91
N PRO A 26 4.08 18.40 -1.59
CA PRO A 26 4.29 19.76 -1.11
C PRO A 26 5.46 20.41 -1.84
N GLU A 27 5.28 21.64 -2.33
CA GLU A 27 6.26 22.36 -3.16
C GLU A 27 7.64 22.42 -2.47
N GLU A 28 7.65 22.61 -1.15
CA GLU A 28 8.86 22.57 -0.32
C GLU A 28 9.61 21.24 -0.37
N LEU A 29 8.88 20.12 -0.48
CA LEU A 29 9.51 18.80 -0.58
C LEU A 29 9.92 18.48 -2.01
N GLN A 30 9.15 18.95 -3.00
CA GLN A 30 9.54 18.84 -4.40
C GLN A 30 10.87 19.60 -4.64
N ASP A 31 11.01 20.80 -4.06
CA ASP A 31 12.25 21.58 -4.10
C ASP A 31 13.44 20.89 -3.42
N ILE A 32 13.22 20.12 -2.34
CA ILE A 32 14.27 19.35 -1.66
C ILE A 32 14.70 18.14 -2.50
N ILE A 33 13.75 17.47 -3.15
CA ILE A 33 14.02 16.35 -4.05
C ILE A 33 14.78 16.85 -5.29
N ASP A 34 14.37 17.98 -5.85
CA ASP A 34 14.99 18.57 -7.03
C ASP A 34 16.39 19.15 -6.72
N LYS A 35 16.63 19.63 -5.49
CA LYS A 35 17.98 20.04 -5.02
C LYS A 35 19.02 18.90 -4.99
N ASP A 36 18.60 17.63 -4.99
CA ASP A 36 19.52 16.49 -5.15
C ASP A 36 20.20 16.49 -6.54
N THR A 37 19.71 17.31 -7.49
CA THR A 37 20.30 17.51 -8.83
C THR A 37 21.24 18.72 -8.94
N ASP A 38 21.28 19.63 -7.95
CA ASP A 38 22.09 20.86 -7.99
C ASP A 38 22.97 21.00 -6.73
N TYR A 39 24.16 20.37 -6.76
CA TYR A 39 25.37 20.58 -5.92
C TYR A 39 25.25 20.80 -4.39
N SER A 40 24.06 20.74 -3.81
CA SER A 40 23.73 20.97 -2.40
C SER A 40 22.88 19.79 -1.94
N TYR A 41 23.52 18.67 -1.65
CA TYR A 41 22.88 17.50 -1.07
C TYR A 41 22.24 17.87 0.28
N ALA A 42 20.91 17.92 0.33
CA ALA A 42 20.19 17.92 1.61
C ALA A 42 20.66 16.69 2.40
N SER A 43 21.02 16.89 3.66
CA SER A 43 21.49 15.76 4.48
C SER A 43 20.36 14.76 4.72
N ASP A 44 20.65 13.47 4.85
CA ASP A 44 19.64 12.45 5.20
C ASP A 44 18.80 12.85 6.42
N LYS A 45 19.43 13.54 7.39
CA LYS A 45 18.76 14.09 8.57
C LYS A 45 17.71 15.14 8.22
N GLU A 46 18.05 16.08 7.33
CA GLU A 46 17.13 17.13 6.87
C GLU A 46 15.95 16.52 6.12
N ILE A 47 16.21 15.56 5.23
CA ILE A 47 15.16 14.83 4.51
C ILE A 47 14.21 14.12 5.49
N VAL A 48 14.76 13.46 6.51
CA VAL A 48 13.97 12.80 7.56
C VAL A 48 13.09 13.79 8.31
N GLU A 49 13.65 14.90 8.79
CA GLU A 49 12.92 15.90 9.57
C GLU A 49 11.81 16.57 8.75
N THR A 50 12.12 17.07 7.54
CA THR A 50 11.12 17.74 6.69
C THR A 50 10.03 16.78 6.20
N THR A 51 10.38 15.53 5.90
CA THR A 51 9.37 14.54 5.49
C THR A 51 8.43 14.19 6.66
N LEU A 52 8.96 14.07 7.88
CA LEU A 52 8.13 13.83 9.07
C LEU A 52 7.17 14.98 9.31
N ASP A 53 7.63 16.23 9.21
CA ASP A 53 6.77 17.41 9.35
C ASP A 53 5.65 17.43 8.30
N SER A 54 5.99 17.09 7.06
CA SER A 54 5.00 16.95 5.98
C SER A 54 3.96 15.87 6.28
N LEU A 55 4.39 14.69 6.77
CA LEU A 55 3.48 13.61 7.15
C LEU A 55 2.54 14.00 8.30
N TYR A 56 3.06 14.71 9.32
CA TYR A 56 2.23 15.21 10.42
C TYR A 56 1.28 16.31 9.97
N SER A 57 1.73 17.22 9.11
CA SER A 57 0.89 18.27 8.52
C SER A 57 -0.28 17.67 7.73
N ILE A 58 -0.01 16.65 6.89
CA ILE A 58 -1.06 15.92 6.17
C ILE A 58 -2.04 15.26 7.16
N GLY A 59 -1.55 14.60 8.21
CA GLY A 59 -2.41 13.94 9.21
C GLY A 59 -3.28 14.91 10.02
N ASN A 60 -2.79 16.12 10.28
CA ASN A 60 -3.47 17.14 11.07
C ASN A 60 -4.27 18.14 10.23
N SER A 61 -4.21 18.03 8.90
CA SER A 61 -4.91 18.94 8.00
C SER A 61 -6.42 18.89 8.23
N THR A 62 -7.02 20.07 8.43
CA THR A 62 -8.47 20.27 8.56
C THR A 62 -9.17 20.46 7.22
N THR A 63 -8.40 20.64 6.14
CA THR A 63 -8.93 20.83 4.78
C THR A 63 -9.07 19.49 4.04
N LEU A 64 -8.26 18.49 4.39
CA LEU A 64 -8.31 17.15 3.81
C LEU A 64 -9.21 16.23 4.61
N ASN A 65 -10.07 15.47 3.93
CA ASN A 65 -10.78 14.37 4.57
C ASN A 65 -9.83 13.19 4.86
N LYS A 66 -10.27 12.26 5.73
CA LYS A 66 -9.47 11.10 6.14
C LYS A 66 -8.88 10.28 4.99
N CYS A 67 -9.65 10.09 3.91
CA CYS A 67 -9.19 9.38 2.72
C CYS A 67 -8.09 10.17 2.00
N GLN A 68 -8.33 11.46 1.74
CA GLN A 68 -7.36 12.36 1.10
C GLN A 68 -6.07 12.47 1.90
N GLN A 69 -6.14 12.51 3.23
CA GLN A 69 -4.95 12.49 4.09
C GLN A 69 -4.14 11.19 3.88
N CYS A 70 -4.81 10.04 3.83
CA CYS A 70 -4.14 8.76 3.58
C CYS A 70 -3.47 8.71 2.20
N ILE A 71 -4.21 9.06 1.14
CA ILE A 71 -3.65 9.03 -0.21
C ILE A 71 -2.51 10.04 -0.35
N SER A 72 -2.60 11.22 0.26
CA SER A 72 -1.52 12.22 0.24
C SER A 72 -0.25 11.70 0.94
N ARG A 73 -0.40 10.96 2.06
CA ARG A 73 0.75 10.28 2.69
C ARG A 73 1.35 9.21 1.78
N LEU A 74 0.54 8.45 1.06
CA LEU A 74 1.03 7.45 0.09
C LEU A 74 1.75 8.10 -1.10
N ALA A 75 1.24 9.22 -1.62
CA ALA A 75 1.90 9.97 -2.68
C ALA A 75 3.28 10.49 -2.25
N LEU A 76 3.34 11.05 -1.04
CA LEU A 76 4.59 11.44 -0.40
C LEU A 76 5.54 10.23 -0.23
N GLY A 77 5.02 9.12 0.26
CA GLY A 77 5.80 7.88 0.44
C GLY A 77 6.34 7.30 -0.86
N LYS A 78 5.55 7.32 -1.94
CA LYS A 78 6.01 6.92 -3.27
C LYS A 78 7.17 7.77 -3.74
N SER A 79 7.07 9.09 -3.61
CA SER A 79 8.15 10.00 -3.99
C SER A 79 9.46 9.69 -3.23
N LEU A 80 9.35 9.49 -1.91
CA LEU A 80 10.50 9.12 -1.08
C LEU A 80 11.04 7.72 -1.42
N ALA A 81 10.17 6.75 -1.71
CA ALA A 81 10.58 5.39 -2.08
C ALA A 81 11.33 5.35 -3.41
N LEU A 82 11.01 6.24 -4.35
CA LEU A 82 11.69 6.34 -5.64
C LEU A 82 13.04 7.09 -5.55
N THR A 83 13.18 8.03 -4.61
CA THR A 83 14.36 8.91 -4.51
C THR A 83 15.35 8.48 -3.42
N LYS A 84 14.86 8.17 -2.21
CA LYS A 84 15.67 7.76 -1.04
C LYS A 84 15.01 6.58 -0.32
N PRO A 85 14.89 5.39 -0.96
CA PRO A 85 14.21 4.21 -0.40
C PRO A 85 14.77 3.75 0.95
N SER A 86 16.05 3.98 1.21
CA SER A 86 16.71 3.62 2.46
C SER A 86 16.14 4.35 3.70
N LEU A 87 15.57 5.54 3.51
CA LEU A 87 15.05 6.40 4.59
C LEU A 87 13.58 6.11 4.92
N VAL A 88 12.82 5.52 3.99
CA VAL A 88 11.38 5.23 4.17
C VAL A 88 11.09 4.44 5.46
N PRO A 89 11.81 3.33 5.78
CA PRO A 89 11.52 2.56 7.00
C PRO A 89 11.68 3.36 8.29
N GLU A 90 12.70 4.22 8.36
CA GLU A 90 12.93 5.07 9.53
C GLU A 90 11.84 6.14 9.66
N ILE A 91 11.54 6.84 8.57
CA ILE A 91 10.56 7.92 8.53
C ILE A 91 9.17 7.40 8.87
N TRP A 92 8.72 6.30 8.24
CA TRP A 92 7.39 5.75 8.50
C TRP A 92 7.25 5.16 9.90
N THR A 93 8.31 4.56 10.43
CA THR A 93 8.32 4.08 11.82
C THR A 93 8.16 5.26 12.80
N LYS A 94 8.92 6.33 12.60
CA LYS A 94 8.85 7.55 13.43
C LYS A 94 7.47 8.21 13.34
N TRP A 95 6.95 8.38 12.12
CA TRP A 95 5.61 8.94 11.90
C TRP A 95 4.51 8.11 12.57
N CYS A 96 4.52 6.79 12.38
CA CYS A 96 3.50 5.89 12.93
C CYS A 96 3.44 5.98 14.45
N ILE A 97 4.61 6.02 15.10
CA ILE A 97 4.71 6.17 16.55
C ILE A 97 4.26 7.56 17.00
N GLY A 98 4.78 8.62 16.38
CA GLY A 98 4.52 9.99 16.80
C GLY A 98 3.08 10.46 16.53
N SER A 99 2.42 9.90 15.53
CA SER A 99 1.00 10.16 15.23
C SER A 99 0.04 9.24 15.99
N ASN A 100 0.57 8.28 16.75
CA ASN A 100 -0.21 7.24 17.41
C ASN A 100 -1.12 6.47 16.43
N ALA A 101 -0.62 6.22 15.22
CA ALA A 101 -1.35 5.48 14.19
C ALA A 101 -1.53 3.99 14.57
N ALA A 102 -0.55 3.44 15.30
CA ALA A 102 -0.59 2.11 15.91
C ALA A 102 0.31 2.05 17.15
N SER A 103 0.35 0.89 17.82
CA SER A 103 1.29 0.67 18.93
C SER A 103 2.74 0.75 18.45
N SER A 104 3.67 1.08 19.35
CA SER A 104 5.10 1.16 19.01
C SER A 104 5.66 -0.13 18.41
N SER A 105 5.23 -1.29 18.93
CA SER A 105 5.61 -2.60 18.38
C SER A 105 5.02 -2.81 16.98
N SER A 106 3.73 -2.53 16.78
CA SER A 106 3.09 -2.64 15.47
C SER A 106 3.73 -1.73 14.42
N CYS A 107 4.11 -0.50 14.78
CA CYS A 107 4.81 0.41 13.88
C CYS A 107 6.17 -0.15 13.46
N LYS A 108 6.94 -0.70 14.40
CA LYS A 108 8.25 -1.32 14.12
C LYS A 108 8.14 -2.57 13.25
N LEU A 109 7.16 -3.43 13.51
CA LEU A 109 6.91 -4.63 12.69
C LEU A 109 6.44 -4.27 11.26
N THR A 110 5.64 -3.22 11.14
CA THR A 110 5.05 -2.80 9.85
C THR A 110 6.04 -2.03 8.99
N TYR A 111 6.71 -1.05 9.59
CA TYR A 111 7.52 -0.08 8.84
C TYR A 111 9.02 -0.23 9.08
N GLY A 112 9.46 -0.99 10.08
CA GLY A 112 10.88 -1.23 10.33
C GLY A 112 11.55 -1.98 9.18
N ARG A 113 12.84 -1.73 8.95
CA ARG A 113 13.61 -2.39 7.89
C ARG A 113 13.75 -3.89 8.17
N ASN A 114 13.47 -4.72 7.17
CA ASN A 114 13.68 -6.16 7.27
C ASN A 114 15.18 -6.46 7.27
N THR A 115 15.65 -7.28 8.21
CA THR A 115 17.06 -7.66 8.35
C THR A 115 17.20 -9.13 8.71
N VAL A 116 18.43 -9.65 8.74
CA VAL A 116 18.70 -11.03 9.20
C VAL A 116 18.37 -11.24 10.68
N GLU A 117 18.28 -10.17 11.47
CA GLU A 117 17.97 -10.20 12.91
C GLU A 117 16.52 -9.85 13.22
N SER A 118 15.77 -9.33 12.24
CA SER A 118 14.43 -8.80 12.46
C SER A 118 13.55 -9.00 11.24
N SER A 119 12.53 -9.84 11.40
CA SER A 119 11.49 -10.10 10.42
C SER A 119 10.44 -9.01 10.47
N THR A 120 10.54 -8.04 9.55
CA THR A 120 9.60 -6.92 9.46
C THR A 120 9.16 -6.69 8.03
N THR A 121 8.08 -5.94 7.85
CA THR A 121 7.50 -5.71 6.52
C THR A 121 7.91 -4.39 5.88
N GLY A 122 8.72 -3.56 6.54
CA GLY A 122 9.05 -2.21 6.05
C GLY A 122 9.77 -2.21 4.72
N SER A 123 10.66 -3.18 4.44
CA SER A 123 11.30 -3.29 3.12
C SER A 123 10.28 -3.61 2.01
N ASN A 124 9.28 -4.44 2.30
CA ASN A 124 8.17 -4.71 1.39
C ASN A 124 7.27 -3.49 1.23
N PHE A 125 7.07 -2.73 2.30
CA PHE A 125 6.32 -1.47 2.28
C PHE A 125 7.00 -0.43 1.36
N VAL A 126 8.33 -0.31 1.38
CA VAL A 126 9.06 0.55 0.43
C VAL A 126 8.81 0.12 -1.02
N ASN A 127 8.91 -1.18 -1.32
CA ASN A 127 8.66 -1.72 -2.66
C ASN A 127 7.22 -1.44 -3.11
N MET A 128 6.26 -1.63 -2.21
CA MET A 128 4.84 -1.37 -2.44
C MET A 128 4.61 0.11 -2.77
N LEU A 129 5.17 1.04 -2.00
CA LEU A 129 5.11 2.48 -2.28
C LEU A 129 5.70 2.85 -3.65
N GLY A 130 6.82 2.22 -4.03
CA GLY A 130 7.46 2.48 -5.33
C GLY A 130 6.62 2.00 -6.52
N LEU A 131 5.89 0.88 -6.36
CA LEU A 131 5.12 0.24 -7.43
C LEU A 131 3.68 0.75 -7.55
N MET A 132 3.02 1.04 -6.43
CA MET A 132 1.60 1.40 -6.42
C MET A 132 1.34 2.73 -7.13
N ASP A 133 0.12 2.93 -7.66
CA ASP A 133 -0.37 4.27 -7.95
C ASP A 133 -1.28 4.77 -6.81
N PRO A 134 -0.81 5.71 -5.96
CA PRO A 134 -1.59 6.21 -4.83
C PRO A 134 -2.93 6.83 -5.22
N ALA A 135 -3.02 7.47 -6.40
CA ALA A 135 -4.25 8.12 -6.84
C ALA A 135 -5.25 7.16 -7.49
N SER A 136 -4.94 5.86 -7.52
CA SER A 136 -5.74 4.81 -8.13
C SER A 136 -6.42 3.90 -7.09
N LEU A 137 -7.03 2.81 -7.58
CA LEU A 137 -7.56 1.73 -6.74
C LEU A 137 -6.54 1.17 -5.75
N ASP A 138 -5.25 1.18 -6.07
CA ASP A 138 -4.19 0.70 -5.15
C ASP A 138 -4.19 1.48 -3.84
N GLY A 139 -4.24 2.82 -3.95
CA GLY A 139 -4.27 3.72 -2.81
C GLY A 139 -5.59 3.61 -2.05
N GLU A 140 -6.72 3.53 -2.76
CA GLU A 140 -8.04 3.36 -2.11
C GLU A 140 -8.13 2.06 -1.31
N TYR A 141 -7.66 0.94 -1.88
CA TYR A 141 -7.61 -0.34 -1.18
C TYR A 141 -6.63 -0.32 0.00
N TYR A 142 -5.44 0.27 -0.16
CA TYR A 142 -4.50 0.43 0.95
C TYR A 142 -5.14 1.22 2.09
N CYS A 143 -5.72 2.39 1.78
CA CYS A 143 -6.33 3.27 2.76
C CYS A 143 -7.57 2.65 3.42
N PHE A 144 -8.27 1.74 2.75
CA PHE A 144 -9.33 0.95 3.37
C PHE A 144 -8.77 -0.12 4.31
N PHE A 145 -7.90 -1.01 3.82
CA PHE A 145 -7.47 -2.22 4.52
C PHE A 145 -6.31 -2.03 5.50
N ARG A 146 -5.50 -0.98 5.37
CA ARG A 146 -4.30 -0.76 6.20
C ARG A 146 -4.39 0.45 7.11
N GLU A 147 -5.30 1.38 6.85
CA GLU A 147 -5.39 2.65 7.59
C GLU A 147 -6.69 2.80 8.39
N ASN A 148 -7.42 1.71 8.66
CA ASN A 148 -8.71 1.70 9.37
C ASN A 148 -9.84 2.37 8.57
N ALA A 149 -10.07 1.91 7.34
CA ALA A 149 -11.19 2.35 6.50
C ALA A 149 -11.23 3.88 6.27
N LYS A 150 -10.06 4.50 6.04
CA LYS A 150 -9.99 5.96 5.78
C LYS A 150 -10.66 6.34 4.47
N CYS A 151 -10.55 5.48 3.48
CA CYS A 151 -11.29 5.54 2.22
C CYS A 151 -12.46 4.56 2.24
N PRO A 152 -13.54 4.80 1.48
CA PRO A 152 -14.56 3.78 1.21
C PRO A 152 -13.93 2.54 0.56
N LEU A 153 -14.54 1.37 0.75
CA LEU A 153 -14.13 0.14 0.05
C LEU A 153 -14.47 0.27 -1.44
N PRO A 154 -13.49 0.31 -2.36
CA PRO A 154 -13.80 0.35 -3.78
C PRO A 154 -14.36 -0.99 -4.27
N LYS A 155 -15.19 -0.92 -5.32
CA LYS A 155 -15.74 -2.11 -5.99
C LYS A 155 -14.60 -2.87 -6.66
N THR A 156 -14.51 -4.18 -6.40
CA THR A 156 -13.57 -5.06 -7.10
C THR A 156 -13.81 -5.00 -8.61
N PRO A 157 -12.77 -4.72 -9.41
CA PRO A 157 -12.87 -4.80 -10.86
C PRO A 157 -13.34 -6.18 -11.29
N GLU A 158 -14.26 -6.22 -12.26
CA GLU A 158 -14.67 -7.48 -12.88
C GLU A 158 -13.55 -7.94 -13.83
N VAL A 159 -12.94 -9.08 -13.52
CA VAL A 159 -11.91 -9.69 -14.35
C VAL A 159 -12.53 -10.90 -15.04
N ASP A 160 -12.68 -10.82 -16.37
CA ASP A 160 -13.07 -11.97 -17.18
C ASP A 160 -11.83 -12.77 -17.56
N ILE A 161 -11.73 -13.96 -17.00
CA ILE A 161 -10.68 -14.94 -17.28
C ILE A 161 -11.23 -16.19 -17.95
N SER A 162 -12.50 -16.18 -18.40
CA SER A 162 -13.20 -17.33 -19.01
C SER A 162 -12.40 -18.02 -20.13
N TYR A 163 -11.55 -17.27 -20.84
CA TYR A 163 -10.64 -17.79 -21.85
C TYR A 163 -9.68 -18.88 -21.34
N MET A 164 -9.35 -18.91 -20.04
CA MET A 164 -8.48 -19.95 -19.44
C MET A 164 -9.25 -21.25 -19.14
N TRP A 165 -10.59 -21.24 -19.23
CA TRP A 165 -11.46 -22.40 -19.02
C TRP A 165 -12.18 -22.76 -20.32
N PRO A 166 -11.47 -23.34 -21.31
CA PRO A 166 -12.11 -23.85 -22.52
C PRO A 166 -13.11 -24.97 -22.16
N GLU A 167 -13.98 -25.28 -23.12
CA GLU A 167 -14.96 -26.35 -22.96
C GLU A 167 -14.28 -27.64 -22.48
N LYS A 168 -14.87 -28.23 -21.44
CA LYS A 168 -14.33 -29.43 -20.81
C LYS A 168 -14.35 -30.57 -21.85
N PRO A 169 -13.20 -31.20 -22.17
CA PRO A 169 -13.17 -32.29 -23.14
C PRO A 169 -14.07 -33.46 -22.71
N GLU A 170 -14.75 -34.09 -23.66
CA GLU A 170 -15.69 -35.19 -23.42
C GLU A 170 -15.08 -36.32 -22.55
N LYS A 171 -13.81 -36.68 -22.80
CA LYS A 171 -13.08 -37.69 -22.03
C LYS A 171 -12.93 -37.37 -20.54
N ALA A 172 -12.99 -36.09 -20.17
CA ALA A 172 -12.87 -35.63 -18.78
C ALA A 172 -14.23 -35.60 -18.07
N LEU A 173 -15.34 -35.84 -18.79
CA LEU A 173 -16.67 -36.00 -18.20
C LEU A 173 -16.83 -37.35 -17.50
N VAL A 174 -15.97 -38.32 -17.83
CA VAL A 174 -16.01 -39.67 -17.29
C VAL A 174 -14.74 -39.92 -16.47
N ALA A 175 -14.90 -40.49 -15.28
CA ALA A 175 -13.76 -40.91 -14.48
C ALA A 175 -12.97 -42.01 -15.23
N PRO A 176 -11.63 -42.02 -15.15
CA PRO A 176 -10.83 -43.08 -15.76
C PRO A 176 -11.15 -44.44 -15.13
N THR A 177 -11.04 -45.51 -15.92
CA THR A 177 -11.16 -46.88 -15.41
C THR A 177 -10.11 -47.13 -14.33
N PRO A 178 -10.48 -47.63 -13.14
CA PRO A 178 -9.51 -48.00 -12.11
C PRO A 178 -8.52 -49.03 -12.65
N GLY A 179 -7.22 -48.81 -12.39
CA GLY A 179 -6.19 -49.81 -12.69
C GLY A 179 -6.14 -50.91 -11.62
N ASP A 180 -5.35 -51.95 -11.89
CA ASP A 180 -5.15 -53.09 -10.96
C ASP A 180 -4.06 -52.81 -9.89
N GLU A 181 -3.44 -51.63 -9.92
CA GLU A 181 -2.34 -51.25 -9.04
C GLU A 181 -2.80 -50.29 -7.93
N LEU A 182 -2.33 -50.56 -6.71
CA LEU A 182 -2.54 -49.68 -5.56
C LEU A 182 -1.49 -48.57 -5.56
N VAL A 183 -1.92 -47.30 -5.48
CA VAL A 183 -1.04 -46.15 -5.25
C VAL A 183 -1.25 -45.63 -3.84
N ASN A 184 -0.20 -45.67 -3.01
CA ASN A 184 -0.19 -45.04 -1.70
C ASN A 184 0.32 -43.60 -1.83
N VAL A 185 -0.49 -42.62 -1.42
CA VAL A 185 -0.13 -41.20 -1.47
C VAL A 185 -0.04 -40.65 -0.05
N LEU A 186 1.17 -40.22 0.35
CA LEU A 186 1.39 -39.44 1.55
C LEU A 186 1.34 -37.94 1.19
N HIS A 187 0.35 -37.23 1.71
CA HIS A 187 0.28 -35.78 1.61
C HIS A 187 0.46 -35.18 3.01
N VAL A 188 1.51 -34.39 3.18
CA VAL A 188 1.76 -33.65 4.41
C VAL A 188 1.95 -32.18 4.06
N SER A 189 1.23 -31.31 4.76
CA SER A 189 1.29 -29.85 4.59
C SER A 189 1.43 -29.15 5.94
N ASP A 190 1.68 -27.84 5.90
CA ASP A 190 1.66 -26.96 7.08
C ASP A 190 2.68 -27.30 8.18
N PHE A 191 3.88 -27.73 7.78
CA PHE A 191 5.03 -27.80 8.69
C PHE A 191 5.50 -26.39 9.06
N HIS A 192 5.03 -25.92 10.20
CA HIS A 192 5.51 -24.71 10.85
C HIS A 192 6.65 -25.09 11.79
N ILE A 193 7.88 -25.05 11.29
CA ILE A 193 9.08 -25.33 12.07
C ILE A 193 9.40 -24.09 12.88
N GLU A 194 9.22 -24.19 14.20
CA GLU A 194 9.66 -23.15 15.12
C GLU A 194 11.09 -23.45 15.59
N LEU A 195 12.03 -22.57 15.26
CA LEU A 195 13.43 -22.75 15.59
C LEU A 195 13.75 -22.35 17.03
N ASP A 196 12.91 -21.51 17.64
CA ASP A 196 13.07 -21.07 19.03
C ASP A 196 12.23 -21.87 20.05
N TYR A 197 11.57 -22.95 19.58
CA TYR A 197 10.70 -23.77 20.41
C TYR A 197 11.45 -24.28 21.65
N THR A 198 10.91 -23.95 22.81
CA THR A 198 11.49 -24.32 24.10
C THR A 198 10.48 -25.10 24.92
N ILE A 199 10.87 -26.29 25.38
CA ILE A 199 10.04 -27.14 26.23
C ILE A 199 9.70 -26.40 27.52
N GLY A 200 8.42 -26.34 27.88
CA GLY A 200 7.94 -25.62 29.06
C GLY A 200 7.78 -24.11 28.88
N GLY A 201 7.94 -23.61 27.64
CA GLY A 201 7.55 -22.24 27.27
C GLY A 201 6.07 -21.97 27.54
N GLU A 202 5.74 -20.70 27.77
CA GLU A 202 4.38 -20.25 28.05
C GLU A 202 3.52 -20.37 26.77
N ALA A 203 2.36 -21.03 26.88
CA ALA A 203 1.53 -21.39 25.72
C ALA A 203 0.39 -20.39 25.43
N ASN A 204 0.07 -19.50 26.37
CA ASN A 204 -1.00 -18.50 26.30
C ASN A 204 -0.41 -17.08 26.30
N CYS A 205 0.56 -16.86 25.41
CA CYS A 205 1.20 -15.56 25.25
C CYS A 205 0.19 -14.53 24.72
N THR A 206 0.29 -13.28 25.19
CA THR A 206 -0.49 -12.17 24.62
C THR A 206 0.05 -11.69 23.25
N ASN A 207 1.20 -12.21 22.83
CA ASN A 207 1.85 -11.88 21.56
C ASN A 207 1.75 -13.08 20.62
N SER A 208 1.49 -12.82 19.33
CA SER A 208 1.73 -13.81 18.28
C SER A 208 3.23 -13.99 18.09
N MET A 209 3.64 -15.19 17.67
CA MET A 209 5.00 -15.49 17.27
C MET A 209 5.30 -14.74 15.96
N TYR A 210 6.25 -13.80 15.99
CA TYR A 210 6.74 -12.99 14.86
C TYR A 210 8.25 -12.86 14.92
#